data_AF-A0A4S2HGL0-F1
#
_entry.id   AF-A0A4S2HGL0-F1
#
_cell.length_a   1.000
_cell.length_b   1.000
_cell.length_c   1.000
_cell.angle_alpha   90.00
_cell.angle_beta   90.00
_cell.angle_gamma   90.00
#
_symmetry.space_group_name_H-M   'P 1'
#
loop_
_entity.id
_entity.type
_entity.pdbx_description
1 polymer ?
#
loop_
_entity_poly.entity_id
_entity_poly.type
_entity_poly.pdbx_seq_one_letter_code
_entity_poly.pdbx_strand_id
1 'polypeptide(L)' 'MKLNERVAIITEENISRLSHLYGEISIGDLSRIVNNHLEVAIDEIEEDCIRKGQCLERN' A
#
# COMPACT_ATOMS: atom_id res chain seq x y z
N MET A 1 4.99 1.31 15.96
CA MET A 1 3.95 1.39 14.91
C MET A 1 2.90 0.32 15.18
N LYS A 2 1.62 0.69 15.17
CA LYS A 2 0.51 -0.27 15.37
C LYS A 2 0.07 -0.83 14.02
N LEU A 3 -0.40 -2.08 13.97
CA LEU A 3 -0.84 -2.75 12.72
C LEU A 3 -1.93 -1.98 11.96
N ASN A 4 -2.79 -1.26 12.69
CA ASN A 4 -3.86 -0.44 12.10
C ASN A 4 -3.34 0.79 11.33
N GLU A 5 -2.09 1.19 11.50
CA GLU A 5 -1.43 2.24 10.68
C GLU A 5 -0.92 1.67 9.34
N ARG A 6 -0.91 0.34 9.18
CA ARG A 6 -0.39 -0.36 8.00
C ARG A 6 -1.47 -0.92 7.08
N VAL A 7 -2.75 -0.77 7.45
CA VAL A 7 -3.88 -1.25 6.65
C VAL A 7 -4.43 -0.09 5.83
N ALA A 8 -4.19 -0.11 4.52
CA ALA A 8 -4.80 0.84 3.59
C ALA A 8 -6.28 0.46 3.38
N ILE A 9 -7.18 1.26 3.96
CA ILE A 9 -8.63 1.10 3.74
C ILE A 9 -9.01 1.90 2.51
N ILE A 10 -9.52 1.22 1.48
CA ILE A 10 -10.09 1.87 0.30
C ILE A 10 -11.55 2.17 0.61
N THR A 11 -11.90 3.43 0.77
CA THR A 11 -13.28 3.86 1.00
C THR A 11 -14.12 3.76 -0.29
N GLU A 12 -15.44 3.66 -0.15
CA GLU A 12 -16.35 3.69 -1.30
C GLU A 12 -16.20 4.96 -2.15
N GLU A 13 -15.88 6.09 -1.51
CA GLU A 13 -15.58 7.35 -2.20
C GLU A 13 -14.37 7.20 -3.14
N ASN A 14 -13.29 6.58 -2.66
CA ASN A 14 -12.09 6.36 -3.47
C ASN A 14 -12.38 5.41 -4.64
N ILE A 15 -13.18 4.37 -4.42
CA ILE A 15 -13.61 3.45 -5.49
C ILE A 15 -14.46 4.18 -6.54
N SER A 16 -15.43 4.98 -6.10
CA SER A 16 -16.29 5.76 -6.98
C SER A 16 -15.50 6.75 -7.83
N ARG A 17 -14.55 7.47 -7.21
CA ARG A 17 -13.67 8.41 -7.92
C ARG A 17 -12.73 7.71 -8.89
N LEU A 18 -12.19 6.55 -8.51
CA LEU A 18 -11.36 5.74 -9.41
C LEU A 18 -12.17 5.25 -10.61
N SER A 19 -13.39 4.75 -10.39
CA SER A 19 -14.30 4.33 -11.45
C SER A 19 -14.69 5.48 -12.38
N HIS A 20 -14.84 6.70 -11.85
CA HIS A 20 -15.12 7.88 -12.67
C HIS A 20 -13.92 8.29 -13.55
N LEU A 21 -12.69 8.16 -13.05
CA LEU A 21 -11.48 8.59 -13.76
C LEU A 21 -10.97 7.58 -14.79
N TYR A 22 -11.04 6.29 -14.44
CA TYR A 22 -10.50 5.20 -15.28
C TYR A 22 -11.59 4.44 -16.06
N GLY A 23 -12.87 4.76 -15.84
CA GLY A 23 -14.00 3.96 -16.32
C GLY A 23 -14.26 2.76 -15.43
N GLU A 24 -14.99 1.76 -15.94
CA GLU A 24 -15.32 0.55 -15.20
C GLU A 24 -14.04 -0.16 -14.71
N ILE A 25 -13.72 0.00 -13.43
CA ILE A 25 -12.55 -0.59 -12.78
C ILE A 25 -12.93 -1.96 -12.24
N SER A 26 -12.16 -2.98 -12.62
CA SER A 26 -12.27 -4.30 -12.00
C SER A 26 -11.55 -4.32 -10.64
N ILE A 27 -11.89 -5.29 -9.79
CA ILE A 27 -11.14 -5.56 -8.57
C ILE A 27 -9.65 -5.84 -8.87
N GLY A 28 -9.34 -6.40 -10.05
CA GLY A 28 -7.97 -6.63 -10.50
C GLY A 28 -7.21 -5.33 -10.76
N ASP A 29 -7.84 -4.35 -11.40
CA ASP A 29 -7.24 -3.03 -11.67
C ASP A 29 -7.00 -2.27 -10.37
N LEU A 30 -7.98 -2.30 -9.47
CA LEU A 30 -7.86 -1.72 -8.14
C LEU A 30 -6.74 -2.37 -7.34
N SER A 31 -6.65 -3.70 -7.38
CA SER A 31 -5.58 -4.46 -6.73
C SER A 31 -4.22 -4.08 -7.28
N ARG A 32 -4.08 -3.88 -8.59
CA ARG A 32 -2.81 -3.46 -9.21
C ARG A 32 -2.39 -2.06 -8.75
N ILE A 33 -3.30 -1.10 -8.73
CA ILE A 33 -3.03 0.27 -8.27
C ILE A 33 -2.58 0.26 -6.80
N VAL A 34 -3.29 -0.47 -5.95
CA VAL A 34 -3.02 -0.53 -4.51
C VAL A 34 -1.70 -1.26 -4.24
N ASN A 35 -1.44 -2.39 -4.90
CA ASN A 35 -0.20 -3.13 -4.73
C ASN A 35 1.04 -2.31 -5.14
N ASN A 36 0.96 -1.51 -6.22
CA ASN A 36 2.06 -0.62 -6.59
C ASN A 36 2.36 0.43 -5.50
N HIS A 37 1.33 0.97 -4.85
CA HIS A 37 1.54 1.90 -3.72
C HIS A 37 2.06 1.19 -2.46
N LEU A 38 1.63 -0.05 -2.22
CA LEU A 38 2.15 -0.86 -1.12
C LEU A 38 3.62 -1.23 -1.34
N GLU A 39 4.04 -1.56 -2.56
CA GLU A 39 5.43 -1.88 -2.91
C GLU A 39 6.37 -0.72 -2.56
N VAL A 40 6.04 0.50 -2.99
CA VAL A 40 6.81 1.71 -2.65
C VAL A 40 6.87 1.92 -1.13
N ALA A 41 5.75 1.75 -0.42
CA ALA A 41 5.73 1.89 1.03
C ALA A 41 6.57 0.81 1.74
N ILE A 42 6.61 -0.42 1.20
CA ILE A 42 7.46 -1.50 1.71
C ILE A 42 8.93 -1.15 1.50
N ASP A 43 9.32 -0.70 0.30
CA ASP A 43 10.69 -0.30 -0.01
C ASP A 43 11.17 0.82 0.93
N GLU A 44 10.33 1.84 1.17
CA GLU A 44 10.64 2.91 2.12
C GLU A 44 10.82 2.40 3.56
N ILE A 45 9.98 1.45 3.99
CA ILE A 45 10.10 0.82 5.32
C ILE A 45 11.39 -0.01 5.40
N GLU A 46 11.72 -0.76 4.35
CA GLU A 46 12.95 -1.55 4.29
C GLU A 46 14.19 -0.66 4.33
N GLU A 47 14.21 0.43 3.54
CA GLU A 47 15.28 1.42 3.58
C GLU A 47 15.42 2.06 4.96
N ASP A 48 14.33 2.46 5.60
CA ASP A 48 14.34 3.04 6.94
C ASP A 48 14.84 2.01 7.98
N CYS A 49 14.43 0.74 7.86
CA CYS A 49 14.92 -0.35 8.70
C CYS A 49 16.42 -0.60 8.54
N ILE A 50 16.93 -0.56 7.30
CA ILE A 50 18.36 -0.69 6.99
C ILE A 50 19.13 0.51 7.57
N ARG A 51 18.67 1.75 7.33
CA ARG A 51 19.31 2.98 7.82
C ARG A 51 19.36 3.04 9.35
N LYS A 52 18.34 2.52 10.03
CA LYS A 52 18.26 2.50 11.50
C LYS A 52 19.00 1.32 12.14
N GLY A 53 19.62 0.44 11.35
CA GLY A 53 20.32 -0.76 11.86
C GLY A 53 19.38 -1.76 12.56
N GLN A 54 18.08 -1.72 12.26
CA GLN A 54 17.05 -2.55 12.91
C GLN A 54 16.81 -3.89 12.20
N CYS A 55 17.52 -4.17 11.10
CA CYS A 55 17.61 -5.51 10.53
C CYS A 55 18.63 -6.37 11.30
N LEU A 56 18.38 -6.60 12.59
CA LEU A 56 18.93 -7.75 13.30
C LEU A 56 17.75 -8.56 13.83
N GLU A 57 17.76 -9.83 13.45
CA GLU A 57 16.89 -10.92 13.92
C GLU A 57 15.48 -10.97 13.32
N ARG A 58 15.41 -11.41 12.07
CA ARG A 58 14.31 -12.30 11.64
C ARG A 58 14.91 -13.69 11.40
N ASN A 59 14.85 -14.53 12.44
CA ASN A 59 14.93 -15.99 12.31
C ASN A 59 13.70 -16.50 11.53
#